data_AF-A0A1L8CUB4-F1
#
_entry.id   AF-A0A1L8CUB4-F1
#
_cell.length_a   1.000
_cell.length_b   1.000
_cell.length_c   1.000
_cell.angle_alpha   90.00
_cell.angle_beta   90.00
_cell.angle_gamma   90.00
#
_symmetry.space_group_name_H-M   'P 1'
#
loop_
_entity.id
_entity.type
_entity.pdbx_description
1 polymer ?
#
loop_
_entity_poly.entity_id
_entity_poly.type
_entity_poly.pdbx_seq_one_letter_code
_entity_poly.pdbx_strand_id
1 'polypeptide(L)' 'MAKFIPEGTLLTADVADTLKYEIASELGITSKIDTSTDYWGNVPSRDCGRVGGKIGGNMVKLMIKRAEEALARGQGPF' A
#
# COMPACT_ATOMS: atom_id res chain seq x y z
N MET A 1 -20.00 -13.03 -11.82
CA MET A 1 -19.22 -11.80 -11.55
C MET A 1 -18.92 -11.77 -10.07
N ALA A 2 -17.65 -11.85 -9.67
CA ALA A 2 -17.28 -11.72 -8.27
C ALA A 2 -17.69 -10.31 -7.79
N LYS A 3 -18.54 -10.24 -6.77
CA LYS A 3 -18.86 -8.99 -6.07
C LYS A 3 -17.57 -8.55 -5.39
N PHE A 4 -16.93 -7.49 -5.91
CA PHE A 4 -15.84 -6.81 -5.24
C PHE A 4 -16.41 -6.25 -3.93
N ILE A 5 -16.03 -6.82 -2.79
CA ILE A 5 -16.54 -6.42 -1.48
C ILE A 5 -15.92 -5.05 -1.15
N PRO A 6 -16.70 -3.96 -1.04
CA PRO A 6 -16.17 -2.61 -0.88
C PRO A 6 -16.09 -2.22 0.61
N GLU A 7 -15.74 -3.15 1.50
CA GLU A 7 -15.73 -2.86 2.94
C GLU A 7 -14.32 -2.65 3.47
N GLY A 8 -13.94 -1.36 3.56
CA GLY A 8 -12.78 -0.89 4.33
C GLY A 8 -11.45 -1.02 3.60
N THR A 9 -10.86 0.11 3.23
CA THR A 9 -9.43 0.13 2.87
C THR A 9 -8.62 -0.03 4.16
N LEU A 10 -7.60 -0.90 4.18
CA LEU A 10 -6.74 -1.10 5.35
C LEU A 10 -5.97 0.15 5.79
N LEU A 11 -5.76 1.07 4.85
CA LEU A 11 -5.14 2.37 5.06
C LEU A 11 -6.16 3.44 4.65
N THR A 12 -6.23 4.53 5.40
CA THR A 12 -6.92 5.73 4.92
C THR A 12 -6.09 6.37 3.80
N ALA A 13 -6.73 7.18 2.96
CA ALA A 13 -6.04 7.89 1.89
C ALA A 13 -4.86 8.71 2.43
N ASP A 14 -5.07 9.45 3.52
CA ASP A 14 -4.06 10.29 4.15
C ASP A 14 -2.84 9.49 4.67
N VAL A 15 -3.09 8.31 5.24
CA VAL A 15 -2.02 7.42 5.74
C VAL A 15 -1.26 6.81 4.57
N ALA A 16 -1.97 6.39 3.52
CA ALA A 16 -1.33 5.89 2.30
C ALA A 16 -0.47 6.97 1.64
N ASP A 17 -0.94 8.22 1.64
CA ASP A 17 -0.20 9.38 1.12
C ASP A 17 1.09 9.63 1.88
N THR A 18 1.00 9.72 3.21
CA THR A 18 2.17 9.91 4.08
C THR A 18 3.19 8.79 3.87
N LEU A 19 2.72 7.55 3.85
CA LEU A 19 3.58 6.37 3.70
C LEU A 19 4.29 6.32 2.34
N LYS A 20 3.67 6.79 1.25
CA LYS A 20 4.34 6.90 -0.07
C LYS A 20 5.63 7.71 0.03
N TYR A 21 5.58 8.85 0.73
CA TYR A 21 6.72 9.74 0.87
C TYR A 21 7.77 9.22 1.86
N GLU A 22 7.35 8.59 2.95
CA GLU A 22 8.28 7.93 3.89
C GLU A 22 9.06 6.82 3.18
N ILE A 23 8.37 5.96 2.44
CA ILE A 23 9.01 4.87 1.68
C ILE A 23 9.89 5.43 0.56
N ALA A 24 9.49 6.52 -0.10
CA ALA A 24 10.33 7.19 -1.09
C ALA A 24 11.65 7.71 -0.47
N SER A 25 11.57 8.24 0.75
CA SER A 25 12.73 8.70 1.54
C SER A 25 13.66 7.54 1.88
N GLU A 26 13.11 6.42 2.40
CA GLU A 26 13.88 5.21 2.68
C GLU A 26 14.58 4.63 1.44
N LEU A 27 13.93 4.75 0.28
CA LEU A 27 14.46 4.24 -0.99
C LEU A 27 15.43 5.22 -1.67
N GLY A 28 15.61 6.43 -1.12
CA GLY A 28 16.49 7.47 -1.67
C GLY A 28 16.01 8.02 -3.01
N ILE A 29 14.69 8.00 -3.28
CA ILE A 29 14.12 8.48 -4.54
C ILE A 29 13.36 9.80 -4.41
N THR A 30 13.27 10.37 -3.19
CA THR A 30 12.53 11.62 -2.92
C THR A 30 12.95 12.77 -3.83
N SER A 31 14.24 12.89 -4.17
CA SER A 31 14.73 13.94 -5.07
C SER A 31 14.26 13.82 -6.52
N LYS A 32 13.68 12.67 -6.91
CA LYS A 32 13.11 12.44 -8.24
C LYS A 32 11.63 12.80 -8.31
N ILE A 33 10.99 12.99 -7.16
CA ILE A 33 9.58 13.34 -7.04
C ILE A 33 9.48 14.85 -7.02
N ASP A 34 8.58 15.42 -7.83
CA ASP A 34 8.23 16.83 -7.68
C ASP A 34 7.25 16.96 -6.52
N THR A 35 7.77 17.28 -5.34
CA THR A 35 6.97 17.44 -4.11
C THR A 35 6.12 18.71 -4.11
N SER A 36 6.36 19.67 -5.01
CA SER A 36 5.56 20.90 -5.10
C SER A 36 4.24 20.68 -5.83
N THR A 37 4.22 19.70 -6.75
CA THR A 37 3.05 19.34 -7.56
C THR A 37 2.51 17.93 -7.28
N ASP A 38 3.13 17.19 -6.36
CA ASP A 38 2.91 15.74 -6.14
C ASP A 38 2.99 14.92 -7.44
N TYR A 39 3.92 15.31 -8.32
CA TYR A 39 4.04 14.67 -9.63
C TYR A 39 5.11 13.58 -9.64
N TRP A 40 4.65 12.35 -9.83
CA TRP A 40 5.49 11.14 -9.91
C TRP A 40 5.79 10.70 -11.35
N GLY A 41 5.24 11.37 -12.37
CA GLY A 41 5.35 10.91 -13.76
C GLY A 41 6.78 10.95 -14.32
N ASN A 42 7.67 11.75 -13.74
CA ASN A 42 9.10 11.79 -14.08
C ASN A 42 9.92 10.69 -13.36
N VAL A 43 9.33 10.01 -12.37
CA VAL A 43 9.99 8.94 -11.62
C VAL A 43 9.94 7.65 -12.45
N PRO A 44 11.06 6.92 -12.61
CA PRO A 44 11.04 5.66 -13.36
C PRO A 44 10.02 4.67 -12.79
N SER A 45 9.26 3.98 -13.66
CA SER A 45 8.22 3.04 -13.24
C SER A 45 8.73 1.95 -12.30
N ARG A 46 10.01 1.56 -12.42
CA ARG A 46 10.68 0.64 -11.50
C ARG A 46 10.73 1.19 -10.06
N ASP A 47 11.02 2.47 -9.89
CA ASP A 47 11.10 3.11 -8.58
C ASP A 47 9.70 3.33 -7.99
N CYS A 48 8.71 3.75 -8.81
CA CYS A 48 7.31 3.80 -8.41
C CYS A 48 6.79 2.42 -7.97
N GLY A 49 7.15 1.37 -8.71
CA GLY A 49 6.80 -0.01 -8.38
C GLY A 49 7.45 -0.49 -7.07
N ARG A 50 8.66 -0.03 -6.73
CA ARG A 50 9.30 -0.34 -5.44
C ARG A 50 8.57 0.31 -4.27
N VAL A 51 8.14 1.57 -4.41
CA VAL A 51 7.34 2.26 -3.38
C VAL A 51 5.99 1.56 -3.21
N GLY A 52 5.22 1.45 -4.30
CA GLY A 52 3.90 0.82 -4.27
C GLY A 52 3.94 -0.64 -3.82
N GLY A 53 4.98 -1.39 -4.22
CA GLY A 53 5.19 -2.77 -3.83
C GLY A 53 5.51 -2.94 -2.33
N LYS A 54 6.30 -2.05 -1.72
CA LYS A 54 6.54 -2.06 -0.26
C LYS A 54 5.25 -1.83 0.51
N ILE A 55 4.42 -0.88 0.08
CA ILE A 55 3.13 -0.57 0.72
C ILE A 55 2.15 -1.72 0.51
N GLY A 56 1.83 -2.02 -0.75
CA GLY A 56 0.88 -3.04 -1.17
C GLY A 56 1.23 -4.44 -0.67
N GLY A 57 2.48 -4.84 -0.81
CA GLY A 57 2.95 -6.15 -0.38
C GLY A 57 2.82 -6.36 1.13
N ASN A 58 3.12 -5.33 1.94
CA ASN A 58 2.95 -5.41 3.39
C ASN A 58 1.47 -5.43 3.80
N MET A 59 0.62 -4.66 3.12
CA MET A 59 -0.84 -4.72 3.34
C MET A 59 -1.40 -6.12 3.05
N VAL A 60 -1.03 -6.72 1.91
CA VAL A 60 -1.50 -8.07 1.54
C VAL A 60 -1.06 -9.12 2.56
N LYS A 61 0.20 -9.09 3.00
CA LYS A 61 0.69 -9.99 4.06
C LYS A 61 -0.12 -9.84 5.34
N LEU A 62 -0.45 -8.60 5.73
CA LEU A 62 -1.26 -8.34 6.92
C LEU A 62 -2.71 -8.84 6.75
N MET A 63 -3.31 -8.69 5.57
CA MET A 63 -4.63 -9.25 5.28
C MET A 63 -4.64 -10.77 5.41
N ILE A 64 -3.64 -11.45 4.83
CA ILE A 64 -3.51 -12.91 4.92
C ILE A 64 -3.40 -13.33 6.38
N LYS A 65 -2.49 -12.69 7.14
CA LYS A 65 -2.33 -12.98 8.57
C LYS A 65 -3.63 -12.82 9.36
N ARG A 66 -4.39 -11.76 9.11
CA ARG A 66 -5.70 -11.55 9.78
C ARG A 66 -6.73 -12.60 9.38
N ALA A 67 -6.74 -13.02 8.13
CA ALA A 67 -7.63 -14.09 7.66
C ALA A 67 -7.26 -15.43 8.32
N GLU A 68 -5.97 -15.75 8.43
CA GLU A 68 -5.47 -16.94 9.15
C GLU A 68 -5.88 -16.90 10.64
N GLU A 69 -5.75 -15.76 11.30
CA GLU A 69 -6.19 -15.57 12.69
C GLU A 69 -7.71 -15.72 12.86
N ALA A 70 -8.51 -15.20 11.91
CA ALA A 70 -9.96 -15.36 11.93
C ALA A 70 -10.35 -16.85 11.82
N LEU A 71 -9.76 -17.57 10.87
CA LEU A 71 -9.95 -19.00 10.69
C LEU A 71 -9.57 -19.79 11.94
N ALA A 72 -8.44 -19.46 12.58
CA ALA A 72 -8.01 -20.10 13.82
C ALA A 72 -9.00 -19.88 14.98
N ARG A 73 -9.73 -18.75 14.99
CA ARG A 73 -10.80 -18.45 15.96
C ARG A 73 -12.15 -19.05 15.61
N GLY A 74 -12.26 -19.81 14.52
CA GLY A 74 -13.53 -20.33 14.01
C GLY A 74 -14.46 -19.25 13.47
N GLN A 75 -13.96 -18.04 13.24
CA GLN A 75 -14.66 -16.99 12.51
C GLN A 75 -14.38 -17.21 11.02
N GLY A 76 -15.43 -17.38 10.23
CA GLY A 76 -15.29 -17.48 8.78
C GLY A 76 -14.50 -16.29 8.22
N PRO A 77 -13.78 -16.45 7.10
CA PRO A 77 -12.99 -15.37 6.52
C PRO A 77 -13.86 -14.24 5.92
N PHE A 78 -15.18 -14.38 5.97
CA PHE A 78 -16.22 -13.43 5.57
C PHE A 78 -17.46 -13.64 6.43
#